data_AF-A0A0F9MUS4-F1
#
_entry.id   AF-A0A0F9MUS4-F1
#
_cell.length_a   1.000
_cell.length_b   1.000
_cell.length_c   1.000
_cell.angle_alpha   90.00
_cell.angle_beta   90.00
_cell.angle_gamma   90.00
#
_symmetry.space_group_name_H-M   'P 1'
#
loop_
_entity.id
_entity.type
_entity.pdbx_description
1 polymer ?
#
loop_
_entity_poly.entity_id
_entity_poly.type
_entity_poly.pdbx_seq_one_letter_code
_entity_poly.pdbx_strand_id
1 'polypeptide(L)'
;MGTTANTSILSPTIIAREALAHLVNNMVMGNIVHRIYENEFVKIGASLRVRKPVKFGITTGATISLQAVNEEYVTITIDTQAQIAWEFNSQELTLQIEQYAARYIRPAVIQIANKVDNDGTGQYVHIFNAAGTAGTTPSTFEDLGDVATILDNEAVPVNDRRLVLTPKSHWKLADGLKGLFLPQKVGPIVQKGYLGTVAGMSIYMDQNIRYHTAGLFGSAPKVKTVTVNEQATIDVDNTADAVVLTAGDIFTIATVNKVNPVSGTSVEELKQFVSTTEVTGSGNEITIIQKPTIFYAASKLLEPRLNMSALPDDEDSLTQLGSHWANLCFQKDTFALCMVPLVMPDGVSFAAQENFNGANIRVIKDYDITYDKEVIRLDSLYGWKTIYPEMGARLLG
;
A
#
# COMPACT_ATOMS: atom_id res chain seq x y z
N MET A 1 -18.90 -37.37 38.80
CA MET A 1 -18.95 -35.94 39.14
C MET A 1 -18.75 -35.16 37.86
N GLY A 2 -19.81 -34.51 37.39
CA GLY A 2 -19.85 -33.87 36.08
C GLY A 2 -18.83 -32.74 35.97
N THR A 3 -18.01 -32.80 34.93
CA THR A 3 -17.27 -31.64 34.43
C THR A 3 -18.28 -30.70 33.80
N THR A 4 -18.65 -29.68 34.54
CA THR A 4 -19.48 -28.56 34.10
C THR A 4 -18.91 -28.03 32.79
N ALA A 5 -19.65 -28.19 31.69
CA ALA A 5 -19.40 -27.43 30.47
C ALA A 5 -19.48 -25.95 30.85
N ASN A 6 -18.35 -25.25 30.79
CA ASN A 6 -18.31 -23.80 30.98
C ASN A 6 -18.92 -23.14 29.72
N THR A 7 -20.25 -23.16 29.62
CA THR A 7 -21.03 -22.16 28.89
C THR A 7 -21.15 -20.89 29.75
N SER A 8 -20.04 -20.43 30.33
CA SER A 8 -20.00 -19.08 30.87
C SER A 8 -20.03 -18.14 29.66
N ILE A 9 -21.16 -17.45 29.50
CA ILE A 9 -21.37 -16.34 28.58
C ILE A 9 -20.07 -15.53 28.51
N LEU A 10 -19.32 -15.69 27.43
CA LEU A 10 -18.03 -15.01 27.27
C LEU A 10 -18.31 -13.51 27.37
N SER A 11 -17.71 -12.82 28.34
CA SER A 11 -17.88 -11.37 28.46
C SER A 11 -17.42 -10.70 27.16
N PRO A 12 -18.09 -9.65 26.70
CA PRO A 12 -17.80 -9.01 25.42
C PRO A 12 -16.33 -8.56 25.31
N THR A 13 -15.69 -8.22 26.43
CA THR A 13 -14.26 -7.87 26.51
C THR A 13 -13.31 -9.04 26.21
N ILE A 14 -13.62 -10.25 26.69
CA ILE A 14 -12.82 -11.46 26.38
C ILE A 14 -12.93 -11.79 24.89
N ILE A 15 -14.14 -11.67 24.32
CA ILE A 15 -14.37 -11.87 22.89
C ILE A 15 -13.59 -10.85 22.07
N ALA A 16 -13.70 -9.57 22.42
CA ALA A 16 -12.99 -8.49 21.75
C ALA A 16 -11.46 -8.69 21.80
N ARG A 17 -10.92 -9.16 22.94
CA ARG A 17 -9.48 -9.42 23.09
C ARG A 17 -8.99 -10.63 22.29
N GLU A 18 -9.73 -11.73 22.30
CA GLU A 18 -9.39 -12.90 21.47
C GLU A 18 -9.49 -12.54 19.98
N ALA A 19 -10.56 -11.83 19.59
CA ALA A 19 -10.73 -11.33 18.24
C ALA A 19 -9.58 -10.42 17.81
N LEU A 20 -9.16 -9.48 18.66
CA LEU A 20 -8.04 -8.60 18.35
C LEU A 20 -6.70 -9.35 18.19
N ALA A 21 -6.45 -10.36 19.02
CA ALA A 21 -5.26 -11.19 18.89
C ALA A 21 -5.24 -11.94 17.54
N HIS A 22 -6.38 -12.44 17.09
CA HIS A 22 -6.49 -13.06 15.76
C HIS A 22 -6.39 -12.03 14.63
N LEU A 23 -6.92 -10.82 14.79
CA LEU A 23 -6.82 -9.77 13.79
C LEU A 23 -5.35 -9.42 13.55
N VAL A 24 -4.62 -9.09 14.62
CA VAL A 24 -3.21 -8.69 14.53
C VAL A 24 -2.33 -9.82 14.02
N ASN A 25 -2.56 -11.08 14.42
CA ASN A 25 -1.74 -12.20 13.95
C ASN A 25 -1.92 -12.52 12.46
N ASN A 26 -3.09 -12.25 11.88
CA ASN A 26 -3.37 -12.56 10.48
C ASN A 26 -3.08 -11.40 9.53
N MET A 27 -2.93 -10.17 10.05
CA MET A 27 -2.52 -9.03 9.22
C MET A 27 -1.01 -9.07 8.95
N VAL A 28 -0.63 -9.11 7.67
CA VAL A 28 0.76 -9.00 7.23
C VAL A 28 1.06 -7.55 6.90
N MET A 29 0.35 -6.98 5.92
CA MET A 29 0.61 -5.63 5.41
C MET A 29 0.24 -4.57 6.45
N GLY A 30 -0.88 -4.73 7.15
CA GLY A 30 -1.30 -3.80 8.19
C GLY A 30 -0.28 -3.62 9.33
N ASN A 31 0.54 -4.63 9.62
CA ASN A 31 1.50 -4.59 10.74
C ASN A 31 2.88 -4.03 10.39
N ILE A 32 3.24 -3.97 9.12
CA ILE A 32 4.58 -3.56 8.65
C ILE A 32 4.64 -2.10 8.20
N VAL A 33 3.49 -1.42 8.13
CA VAL A 33 3.37 -0.02 7.71
C VAL A 33 3.35 0.95 8.88
N HIS A 34 3.44 2.24 8.57
CA HIS A 34 3.30 3.30 9.54
C HIS A 34 1.85 3.36 10.08
N ARG A 35 1.71 3.28 11.41
CA ARG A 35 0.43 3.42 12.12
C ARG A 35 0.38 4.82 12.71
N ILE A 36 -0.53 5.66 12.23
CA ILE A 36 -0.62 7.07 12.65
C ILE A 36 -1.47 7.18 13.90
N TYR A 37 -1.06 8.10 14.78
CA TYR A 37 -1.65 8.46 16.07
C TYR A 37 -3.19 8.43 16.12
N GLU A 38 -3.71 7.47 16.87
CA GLU A 38 -5.14 7.20 17.08
C GLU A 38 -5.84 8.25 17.97
N ASN A 39 -5.07 9.03 18.75
CA ASN A 39 -5.61 9.92 19.78
C ASN A 39 -6.15 11.27 19.26
N GLU A 40 -5.87 11.64 18.00
CA GLU A 40 -6.39 12.90 17.42
C GLU A 40 -7.79 12.74 16.82
N PHE A 41 -8.26 11.52 16.56
CA PHE A 41 -9.49 11.28 15.80
C PHE A 41 -10.79 11.33 16.59
N VAL A 42 -10.74 11.51 17.91
CA VAL A 42 -11.96 11.44 18.73
C VAL A 42 -12.96 12.57 18.39
N LYS A 43 -12.55 13.64 17.67
CA LYS A 43 -13.44 14.75 17.25
C LYS A 43 -13.14 15.46 15.92
N ILE A 44 -12.16 15.03 15.11
CA ILE A 44 -11.65 15.84 13.97
C ILE A 44 -12.37 15.57 12.62
N GLY A 45 -13.35 14.66 12.59
CA GLY A 45 -14.05 14.29 11.36
C GLY A 45 -13.30 13.22 10.54
N ALA A 46 -13.84 12.86 9.38
CA ALA A 46 -13.41 11.68 8.60
C ALA A 46 -12.03 11.81 7.89
N SER A 47 -11.27 12.88 8.14
CA SER A 47 -10.01 13.13 7.43
C SER A 47 -8.95 13.78 8.33
N LEU A 48 -7.71 13.28 8.24
CA LEU A 48 -6.53 13.84 8.91
C LEU A 48 -5.52 14.33 7.88
N ARG A 49 -5.01 15.53 8.10
CA ARG A 49 -3.95 16.12 7.28
C ARG A 49 -2.60 15.89 7.97
N VAL A 50 -1.76 15.07 7.36
CA VAL A 50 -0.37 14.83 7.76
C VAL A 50 0.52 15.84 7.06
N ARG A 51 1.40 16.52 7.80
CA ARG A 51 2.38 17.47 7.26
C ARG A 51 3.57 16.74 6.70
N LYS A 52 3.97 17.07 5.46
CA LYS A 52 5.25 16.61 4.90
C LYS A 52 6.40 17.49 5.40
N PRO A 53 7.61 16.94 5.59
CA PRO A 53 8.80 17.73 5.87
C PRO A 53 9.05 18.77 4.78
N VAL A 54 9.42 19.97 5.21
CA VAL A 54 9.84 21.05 4.30
C VAL A 54 11.21 20.70 3.70
N LYS A 55 11.40 21.02 2.41
CA LYS A 55 12.67 20.86 1.71
C LYS A 55 13.28 22.23 1.43
N PHE A 56 14.59 22.34 1.60
CA PHE A 56 15.37 23.55 1.33
C PHE A 56 16.45 23.28 0.29
N GLY A 57 16.73 24.27 -0.55
CA GLY A 57 17.80 24.21 -1.54
C GLY A 57 19.02 24.95 -1.01
N ILE A 58 20.22 24.46 -1.32
CA ILE A 58 21.46 25.17 -0.95
C ILE A 58 21.78 26.17 -2.07
N THR A 59 22.02 27.42 -1.71
CA THR A 59 22.59 28.41 -2.63
C THR A 59 24.02 28.75 -2.24
N THR A 60 24.86 28.98 -3.23
CA THR A 60 26.28 29.31 -3.05
C THR A 60 26.55 30.72 -3.58
N GLY A 61 27.15 31.58 -2.76
CA GLY A 61 27.49 32.95 -3.16
C GLY A 61 27.60 33.89 -1.96
N ALA A 62 28.18 35.07 -2.17
CA ALA A 62 28.29 36.08 -1.11
C ALA A 62 26.95 36.76 -0.78
N THR A 63 25.99 36.71 -1.70
CA THR A 63 24.65 37.29 -1.54
C THR A 63 23.67 36.24 -1.03
N ILE A 64 22.92 36.57 0.03
CA ILE A 64 21.89 35.69 0.59
C ILE A 64 20.67 35.67 -0.34
N SER A 65 20.22 34.49 -0.73
CA SER A 65 18.92 34.27 -1.38
C SER A 65 17.92 33.73 -0.36
N LEU A 66 16.86 34.48 -0.07
CA LEU A 66 15.77 34.01 0.79
C LEU A 66 14.91 33.00 0.03
N GLN A 67 14.62 31.86 0.65
CA GLN A 67 13.69 30.85 0.12
C GLN A 67 12.39 30.88 0.93
N ALA A 68 11.25 30.78 0.23
CA ALA A 68 9.96 30.66 0.88
C ALA A 68 9.80 29.26 1.48
N VAL A 69 9.25 29.18 2.69
CA VAL A 69 8.87 27.91 3.33
C VAL A 69 7.50 27.52 2.79
N ASN A 70 7.42 26.43 2.03
CA ASN A 70 6.15 25.85 1.58
C ASN A 70 5.91 24.52 2.30
N GLU A 71 4.77 24.40 2.98
CA GLU A 71 4.36 23.19 3.69
C GLU A 71 3.34 22.41 2.86
N GLU A 72 3.66 21.18 2.48
CA GLU A 72 2.73 20.29 1.80
C GLU A 72 2.00 19.38 2.81
N TYR A 73 0.75 19.04 2.47
CA TYR A 73 -0.13 18.23 3.33
C TYR A 73 -0.65 17.02 2.56
N VAL A 74 -0.70 15.86 3.22
CA VAL A 74 -1.40 14.67 2.71
C VAL A 74 -2.62 14.40 3.56
N THR A 75 -3.77 14.26 2.92
CA THR A 75 -5.01 13.90 3.61
C THR A 75 -5.21 12.39 3.58
N ILE A 76 -5.41 11.82 4.77
CA ILE A 76 -5.84 10.44 4.98
C ILE A 76 -7.32 10.49 5.35
N THR A 77 -8.15 9.75 4.62
CA THR A 77 -9.57 9.60 4.90
C THR A 77 -9.84 8.25 5.55
N ILE A 78 -10.71 8.23 6.55
CA ILE A 78 -11.19 6.99 7.18
C ILE A 78 -12.61 6.78 6.69
N ASP A 79 -12.76 5.93 5.69
CA ASP A 79 -14.02 5.73 4.95
C ASP A 79 -14.52 4.28 5.01
N THR A 80 -13.67 3.34 5.41
CA THR A 80 -13.95 1.91 5.24
C THR A 80 -14.28 1.27 6.58
N GLN A 81 -15.55 0.88 6.75
CA GLN A 81 -16.01 0.07 7.86
C GLN A 81 -16.10 -1.40 7.43
N ALA A 82 -15.14 -2.23 7.84
CA ALA A 82 -15.25 -3.67 7.71
C ALA A 82 -16.12 -4.21 8.84
N GLN A 83 -17.24 -4.84 8.47
CA GLN A 83 -18.19 -5.42 9.40
C GLN A 83 -18.48 -6.86 9.00
N ILE A 84 -18.63 -7.73 9.99
CA ILE A 84 -19.22 -9.05 9.80
C ILE A 84 -20.27 -9.24 10.88
N ALA A 85 -21.49 -9.52 10.45
CA ALA A 85 -22.62 -9.79 11.33
C ALA A 85 -23.21 -11.16 11.01
N TRP A 86 -23.64 -11.86 12.05
CA TRP A 86 -24.33 -13.13 11.95
C TRP A 86 -25.37 -13.24 13.04
N GLU A 87 -26.34 -14.12 12.83
CA GLU A 87 -27.49 -14.31 13.71
C GLU A 87 -27.62 -15.77 14.14
N PHE A 88 -28.13 -15.99 15.34
CA PHE A 88 -28.55 -17.30 15.83
C PHE A 88 -29.99 -17.24 16.31
N ASN A 89 -30.75 -18.28 16.01
CA ASN A 89 -32.06 -18.48 16.63
C ASN A 89 -31.87 -18.98 18.08
N SER A 90 -32.71 -18.53 19.00
CA SER A 90 -32.76 -18.97 20.40
C SER A 90 -32.80 -20.50 20.56
N GLN A 91 -33.48 -21.21 19.65
CA GLN A 91 -33.51 -22.68 19.67
C GLN A 91 -32.15 -23.32 19.37
N GLU A 92 -31.42 -22.80 18.38
CA GLU A 92 -30.10 -23.30 17.98
C GLU A 92 -29.05 -23.01 19.05
N LEU A 93 -29.12 -21.81 19.63
CA LEU A 93 -28.24 -21.38 20.72
C LEU A 93 -28.36 -22.26 21.95
N THR A 94 -29.56 -22.79 22.21
CA THR A 94 -29.83 -23.69 23.33
C THR A 94 -29.37 -25.13 23.07
N LEU A 95 -29.41 -25.60 21.82
CA LEU A 95 -29.27 -27.03 21.51
C LEU A 95 -27.94 -27.44 20.85
N GLN A 96 -27.22 -26.53 20.19
CA GLN A 96 -26.14 -26.92 19.27
C GLN A 96 -24.83 -26.13 19.39
N ILE A 97 -24.82 -25.00 20.12
CA ILE A 97 -23.67 -24.09 20.12
C ILE A 97 -22.75 -24.35 21.31
N GLU A 98 -21.74 -25.20 21.10
CA GLU A 98 -20.55 -25.30 21.96
C GLU A 98 -19.35 -24.60 21.27
N GLN A 99 -18.45 -24.00 22.06
CA GLN A 99 -17.23 -23.31 21.59
C GLN A 99 -17.44 -22.16 20.59
N TYR A 100 -18.32 -21.22 20.97
CA TYR A 100 -18.68 -20.03 20.20
C TYR A 100 -17.48 -19.25 19.61
N ALA A 101 -16.43 -19.00 20.41
CA ALA A 101 -15.28 -18.21 19.99
C ALA A 101 -14.41 -18.87 18.91
N ALA A 102 -14.05 -20.14 19.11
CA ALA A 102 -13.17 -20.83 18.18
C ALA A 102 -13.83 -21.08 16.82
N ARG A 103 -15.15 -21.30 16.80
CA ARG A 103 -15.88 -21.71 15.59
C ARG A 103 -16.40 -20.55 14.75
N TYR A 104 -16.81 -19.44 15.37
CA TYR A 104 -17.47 -18.34 14.66
C TYR A 104 -16.65 -17.04 14.68
N ILE A 105 -16.09 -16.66 15.83
CA ILE A 105 -15.34 -15.40 15.96
C ILE A 105 -14.02 -15.47 15.18
N ARG A 106 -13.26 -16.57 15.31
CA ARG A 106 -11.98 -16.73 14.59
C ARG A 106 -12.10 -16.59 13.07
N PRO A 107 -12.97 -17.35 12.36
CA PRO A 107 -13.07 -17.20 10.91
C PRO A 107 -13.61 -15.83 10.50
N ALA A 108 -14.52 -15.22 11.27
CA ALA A 108 -14.99 -13.86 10.99
C ALA A 108 -13.85 -12.85 11.05
N VAL A 109 -13.04 -12.87 12.11
CA VAL A 109 -11.91 -11.95 12.27
C VAL A 109 -10.85 -12.13 11.18
N ILE A 110 -10.58 -13.37 10.76
CA ILE A 110 -9.63 -13.65 9.67
C ILE A 110 -10.07 -12.96 8.37
N GLN A 111 -11.37 -12.92 8.08
CA GLN A 111 -11.89 -12.23 6.90
C GLN A 111 -11.74 -10.71 7.00
N ILE A 112 -11.95 -10.13 8.20
CA ILE A 112 -11.70 -8.71 8.45
C ILE A 112 -10.22 -8.38 8.27
N ALA A 113 -9.31 -9.20 8.83
CA ALA A 113 -7.86 -9.03 8.64
C ALA A 113 -7.48 -9.10 7.15
N ASN A 114 -8.01 -10.10 6.43
CA ASN A 114 -7.76 -10.26 5.01
C ASN A 114 -8.24 -9.04 4.21
N LYS A 115 -9.44 -8.52 4.48
CA LYS A 115 -9.96 -7.32 3.80
C LYS A 115 -9.08 -6.09 4.04
N VAL A 116 -8.61 -5.89 5.28
CA VAL A 116 -7.71 -4.78 5.64
C VAL A 116 -6.40 -4.89 4.86
N ASP A 117 -5.80 -6.07 4.79
CA ASP A 117 -4.56 -6.29 4.02
C ASP A 117 -4.79 -6.14 2.52
N ASN A 118 -5.90 -6.65 1.99
CA ASN A 118 -6.25 -6.55 0.57
C ASN A 118 -6.41 -5.09 0.11
N ASP A 119 -6.95 -4.22 0.96
CA ASP A 119 -7.03 -2.78 0.69
C ASP A 119 -5.66 -2.12 0.74
N GLY A 120 -4.78 -2.58 1.64
CA GLY A 120 -3.40 -2.13 1.75
C GLY A 120 -2.57 -2.50 0.52
N THR A 121 -2.60 -3.77 0.09
CA THR A 121 -1.95 -4.21 -1.15
C THR A 121 -2.55 -3.53 -2.38
N GLY A 122 -3.82 -3.14 -2.33
CA GLY A 122 -4.52 -2.36 -3.34
C GLY A 122 -3.94 -0.96 -3.59
N GLN A 123 -3.20 -0.40 -2.64
CA GLN A 123 -2.54 0.91 -2.79
C GLN A 123 -1.36 0.90 -3.78
N TYR A 124 -0.97 -0.28 -4.30
CA TYR A 124 0.10 -0.41 -5.29
C TYR A 124 -0.07 0.53 -6.49
N VAL A 125 -1.31 0.84 -6.88
CA VAL A 125 -1.68 1.74 -8.00
C VAL A 125 -1.08 3.14 -7.88
N HIS A 126 -0.69 3.59 -6.68
CA HIS A 126 -0.08 4.90 -6.46
C HIS A 126 1.45 4.88 -6.50
N ILE A 127 2.07 3.70 -6.49
CA ILE A 127 3.52 3.54 -6.60
C ILE A 127 3.89 3.57 -8.08
N PHE A 128 4.81 4.46 -8.44
CA PHE A 128 5.26 4.66 -9.82
C PHE A 128 6.58 3.96 -10.16
N ASN A 129 7.44 3.72 -9.16
CA ASN A 129 8.68 2.99 -9.38
C ASN A 129 8.40 1.50 -9.60
N ALA A 130 9.04 0.91 -10.59
CA ALA A 130 9.00 -0.50 -10.91
C ALA A 130 10.40 -1.02 -11.31
N ALA A 131 10.72 -2.22 -10.86
CA ALA A 131 11.95 -2.94 -11.19
C ALA A 131 11.64 -4.37 -11.68
N GLY A 132 12.48 -4.90 -12.55
CA GLY A 132 12.33 -6.21 -13.17
C GLY A 132 11.59 -6.16 -14.52
N THR A 133 11.24 -7.34 -15.04
CA THR A 133 10.56 -7.50 -16.33
C THR A 133 9.12 -7.96 -16.13
N ALA A 134 8.16 -7.26 -16.75
CA ALA A 134 6.75 -7.60 -16.65
C ALA A 134 6.48 -9.05 -17.12
N GLY A 135 5.72 -9.82 -16.33
CA GLY A 135 5.39 -11.21 -16.60
C GLY A 135 6.50 -12.23 -16.29
N THR A 136 7.69 -11.78 -15.85
CA THR A 136 8.78 -12.67 -15.44
C THR A 136 8.90 -12.67 -13.92
N THR A 137 8.52 -13.79 -13.30
CA THR A 137 8.58 -13.94 -11.84
C THR A 137 10.02 -13.81 -11.32
N PRO A 138 10.30 -12.95 -10.32
CA PRO A 138 11.62 -12.77 -9.73
C PRO A 138 12.19 -14.09 -9.23
N SER A 139 13.46 -14.34 -9.53
CA SER A 139 14.10 -15.61 -9.22
C SER A 139 15.54 -15.48 -8.74
N THR A 140 16.14 -14.30 -8.84
CA THR A 140 17.55 -14.08 -8.55
C THR A 140 17.77 -12.99 -7.51
N PHE A 141 18.98 -12.91 -6.97
CA PHE A 141 19.39 -11.79 -6.09
C PHE A 141 19.50 -10.47 -6.86
N GLU A 142 19.76 -10.52 -8.17
CA GLU A 142 19.84 -9.33 -9.04
C GLU A 142 18.50 -8.58 -9.07
N ASP A 143 17.38 -9.31 -9.19
CA ASP A 143 16.03 -8.73 -9.13
C ASP A 143 15.79 -7.93 -7.82
N LEU A 144 16.39 -8.37 -6.71
CA LEU A 144 16.33 -7.64 -5.43
C LEU A 144 17.29 -6.45 -5.40
N GLY A 145 18.45 -6.57 -6.04
CA GLY A 145 19.44 -5.51 -6.20
C GLY A 145 18.92 -4.34 -7.04
N ASP A 146 18.16 -4.63 -8.10
CA ASP A 146 17.56 -3.62 -8.98
C ASP A 146 16.54 -2.76 -8.22
N VAL A 147 15.67 -3.40 -7.43
CA VAL A 147 14.71 -2.70 -6.57
C VAL A 147 15.41 -1.85 -5.52
N ALA A 148 16.46 -2.39 -4.89
CA ALA A 148 17.25 -1.66 -3.91
C ALA A 148 17.94 -0.45 -4.54
N THR A 149 18.49 -0.59 -5.75
CA THR A 149 19.14 0.48 -6.51
C THR A 149 18.17 1.61 -6.83
N ILE A 150 16.93 1.30 -7.24
CA ILE A 150 15.91 2.33 -7.46
C ILE A 150 15.61 3.11 -6.17
N LEU A 151 15.45 2.42 -5.04
CA LEU A 151 15.19 3.08 -3.75
C LEU A 151 16.40 3.89 -3.25
N ASP A 152 17.62 3.43 -3.51
CA ASP A 152 18.85 4.14 -3.18
C ASP A 152 19.01 5.41 -4.04
N ASN A 153 18.67 5.33 -5.33
CA ASN A 153 18.67 6.47 -6.26
C ASN A 153 17.65 7.55 -5.86
N GLU A 154 16.51 7.14 -5.29
CA GLU A 154 15.50 8.04 -4.71
C GLU A 154 15.85 8.52 -3.28
N ALA A 155 17.07 8.24 -2.80
CA ALA A 155 17.58 8.62 -1.48
C ALA A 155 16.71 8.13 -0.30
N VAL A 156 16.02 7.00 -0.47
CA VAL A 156 15.22 6.38 0.59
C VAL A 156 16.17 5.78 1.62
N PRO A 157 15.92 5.92 2.95
CA PRO A 157 16.75 5.25 3.96
C PRO A 157 16.76 3.72 3.77
N VAL A 158 17.89 3.07 4.06
CA VAL A 158 18.03 1.60 3.98
C VAL A 158 17.37 0.88 5.16
N ASN A 159 17.28 1.56 6.31
CA ASN A 159 16.66 1.02 7.51
C ASN A 159 15.18 0.75 7.25
N ASP A 160 14.57 -0.29 7.84
CA ASP A 160 13.11 -0.53 7.78
C ASP A 160 12.48 -0.70 6.38
N ARG A 161 13.26 -1.04 5.35
CA ARG A 161 12.70 -1.47 4.06
C ARG A 161 12.03 -2.84 4.20
N ARG A 162 10.84 -2.97 3.62
CA ARG A 162 9.99 -4.16 3.64
C ARG A 162 9.70 -4.57 2.20
N LEU A 163 9.77 -5.87 1.94
CA LEU A 163 9.40 -6.47 0.66
C LEU A 163 8.27 -7.47 0.91
N VAL A 164 7.14 -7.27 0.26
CA VAL A 164 5.98 -8.16 0.33
C VAL A 164 5.85 -8.86 -1.02
N LEU A 165 5.93 -10.18 -1.01
CA LEU A 165 5.97 -11.03 -2.19
C LEU A 165 4.73 -11.93 -2.30
N THR A 166 4.38 -12.25 -3.54
CA THR A 166 3.45 -13.33 -3.84
C THR A 166 4.07 -14.66 -3.43
N PRO A 167 3.26 -15.69 -3.07
CA PRO A 167 3.77 -17.00 -2.71
C PRO A 167 4.70 -17.59 -3.79
N LYS A 168 4.34 -17.43 -5.07
CA LYS A 168 5.15 -17.92 -6.19
C LYS A 168 6.53 -17.24 -6.26
N SER A 169 6.58 -15.91 -6.12
CA SER A 169 7.84 -15.14 -6.13
C SER A 169 8.70 -15.47 -4.91
N HIS A 170 8.07 -15.62 -3.73
CA HIS A 170 8.76 -16.00 -2.49
C HIS A 170 9.49 -17.34 -2.61
N TRP A 171 8.80 -18.39 -3.09
CA TRP A 171 9.42 -19.71 -3.24
C TRP A 171 10.45 -19.75 -4.36
N LYS A 172 10.28 -18.96 -5.44
CA LYS A 172 11.28 -18.85 -6.50
C LYS A 172 12.56 -18.15 -6.04
N LEU A 173 12.44 -17.08 -5.26
CA LEU A 173 13.60 -16.44 -4.64
C LEU A 173 14.28 -17.36 -3.61
N ALA A 174 13.51 -18.13 -2.82
CA ALA A 174 14.09 -19.13 -1.93
C ALA A 174 14.90 -20.20 -2.67
N ASP A 175 14.42 -20.62 -3.84
CA ASP A 175 15.14 -21.56 -4.70
C ASP A 175 16.42 -20.95 -5.29
N GLY A 176 16.39 -19.70 -5.74
CA GLY A 176 17.57 -18.99 -6.24
C GLY A 176 18.62 -18.74 -5.16
N LEU A 177 18.20 -18.42 -3.93
CA LEU A 177 19.10 -18.12 -2.81
C LEU A 177 19.71 -19.37 -2.15
N LYS A 178 19.18 -20.58 -2.41
CA LYS A 178 19.73 -21.83 -1.87
C LYS A 178 21.17 -22.12 -2.34
N GLY A 179 21.56 -21.57 -3.49
CA GLY A 179 22.89 -21.74 -4.08
C GLY A 179 24.00 -20.93 -3.40
N LEU A 180 23.65 -20.06 -2.44
CA LEU A 180 24.62 -19.26 -1.69
C LEU A 180 25.42 -20.16 -0.74
N PHE A 181 26.74 -20.17 -0.89
CA PHE A 181 27.70 -20.96 -0.08
C PHE A 181 27.86 -20.40 1.35
N LEU A 182 26.77 -20.32 2.12
CA LEU A 182 26.77 -19.93 3.54
C LEU A 182 26.04 -21.00 4.38
N PRO A 183 26.73 -22.07 4.83
CA PRO A 183 26.11 -23.21 5.52
C PRO A 183 25.26 -22.83 6.74
N GLN A 184 25.60 -21.75 7.44
CA GLN A 184 24.89 -21.29 8.65
C GLN A 184 23.60 -20.52 8.36
N LYS A 185 23.43 -19.95 7.16
CA LYS A 185 22.22 -19.20 6.76
C LYS A 185 21.28 -20.04 5.88
N VAL A 186 21.82 -21.06 5.19
CA VAL A 186 21.05 -21.98 4.35
C VAL A 186 20.14 -22.90 5.18
N GLY A 187 20.55 -23.30 6.40
CA GLY A 187 19.75 -24.15 7.29
C GLY A 187 18.29 -23.71 7.46
N PRO A 188 18.01 -22.50 7.98
CA PRO A 188 16.64 -22.01 8.14
C PRO A 188 15.94 -21.67 6.81
N ILE A 189 16.68 -21.27 5.76
CA ILE A 189 16.10 -21.00 4.43
C ILE A 189 15.55 -22.31 3.83
N VAL A 190 16.32 -23.40 3.89
CA VAL A 190 15.92 -24.71 3.35
C VAL A 190 14.92 -25.42 4.25
N GLN A 191 15.01 -25.27 5.57
CA GLN A 191 14.10 -25.96 6.52
C GLN A 191 12.76 -25.24 6.72
N LYS A 192 12.74 -23.90 6.74
CA LYS A 192 11.55 -23.10 7.05
C LYS A 192 11.09 -22.20 5.89
N GLY A 193 11.82 -22.14 4.78
CA GLY A 193 11.50 -21.24 3.67
C GLY A 193 11.61 -19.76 4.03
N TYR A 194 12.25 -19.43 5.15
CA TYR A 194 12.33 -18.07 5.67
C TYR A 194 13.51 -17.35 5.04
N LEU A 195 13.22 -16.34 4.21
CA LEU A 195 14.24 -15.58 3.50
C LEU A 195 14.92 -14.51 4.36
N GLY A 196 14.30 -14.08 5.45
CA GLY A 196 14.88 -13.08 6.37
C GLY A 196 15.06 -11.71 5.72
N THR A 197 16.11 -11.01 6.15
CA THR A 197 16.49 -9.71 5.59
C THR A 197 17.58 -9.92 4.52
N VAL A 198 17.29 -9.56 3.28
CA VAL A 198 18.17 -9.71 2.12
C VAL A 198 18.22 -8.37 1.40
N ALA A 199 19.42 -7.94 0.96
CA ALA A 199 19.63 -6.65 0.28
C ALA A 199 19.07 -5.43 1.04
N GLY A 200 19.17 -5.43 2.38
CA GLY A 200 18.65 -4.36 3.24
C GLY A 200 17.13 -4.36 3.42
N MET A 201 16.41 -5.33 2.83
CA MET A 201 14.95 -5.43 2.87
C MET A 201 14.50 -6.65 3.66
N SER A 202 13.52 -6.49 4.54
CA SER A 202 12.90 -7.61 5.25
C SER A 202 11.77 -8.20 4.42
N ILE A 203 11.86 -9.49 4.10
CA ILE A 203 10.95 -10.17 3.18
C ILE A 203 9.76 -10.78 3.93
N TYR A 204 8.55 -10.50 3.45
CA TYR A 204 7.27 -11.02 3.89
C TYR A 204 6.53 -11.62 2.69
N MET A 205 5.61 -12.54 2.97
CA MET A 205 4.74 -13.14 1.97
C MET A 205 3.30 -12.77 2.26
N ASP A 206 2.58 -12.35 1.23
CA ASP A 206 1.14 -12.09 1.30
C ASP A 206 0.45 -12.67 0.05
N GLN A 207 -0.68 -13.34 0.27
CA GLN A 207 -1.51 -13.91 -0.79
C GLN A 207 -2.39 -12.84 -1.46
N ASN A 208 -2.57 -11.68 -0.81
CA ASN A 208 -3.41 -10.59 -1.27
C ASN A 208 -2.74 -9.64 -2.26
N ILE A 209 -1.50 -9.90 -2.66
CA ILE A 209 -0.86 -9.13 -3.74
C ILE A 209 -1.66 -9.28 -5.03
N ARG A 210 -1.91 -8.15 -5.69
CA ARG A 210 -2.77 -8.08 -6.86
C ARG A 210 -1.96 -8.29 -8.15
N TYR A 211 -2.59 -8.98 -9.09
CA TYR A 211 -2.14 -8.99 -10.47
C TYR A 211 -2.62 -7.71 -11.16
N HIS A 212 -1.70 -6.96 -11.74
CA HIS A 212 -2.02 -5.78 -12.53
C HIS A 212 -2.20 -6.19 -14.00
N THR A 213 -3.42 -6.04 -14.50
CA THR A 213 -3.73 -6.20 -15.91
C THR A 213 -3.54 -4.86 -16.59
N ALA A 214 -2.47 -4.73 -17.38
CA ALA A 214 -2.16 -3.49 -18.06
C ALA A 214 -3.23 -3.14 -19.10
N GLY A 215 -3.54 -1.85 -19.19
CA GLY A 215 -4.41 -1.29 -20.21
C GLY A 215 -3.78 -1.37 -21.62
N LEU A 216 -4.57 -1.03 -22.64
CA LEU A 216 -4.10 -0.94 -24.02
C LEU A 216 -3.80 0.52 -24.37
N PHE A 217 -2.51 0.89 -24.44
CA PHE A 217 -2.08 2.18 -25.03
C PHE A 217 -2.21 2.20 -26.56
N GLY A 218 -2.04 1.05 -27.22
CA GLY A 218 -2.08 0.97 -28.68
C GLY A 218 -0.85 1.55 -29.38
N SER A 219 -1.00 2.04 -30.62
CA SER A 219 0.07 2.55 -31.50
C SER A 219 1.01 3.52 -30.80
N ALA A 220 2.31 3.44 -31.12
CA ALA A 220 3.44 4.17 -30.52
C ALA A 220 3.07 5.60 -30.00
N PRO A 221 2.66 5.72 -28.72
CA PRO A 221 2.10 6.95 -28.18
C PRO A 221 3.20 8.00 -28.02
N LYS A 222 2.86 9.26 -28.24
CA LYS A 222 3.80 10.38 -28.14
C LYS A 222 3.20 11.53 -27.34
N VAL A 223 4.05 12.29 -26.65
CA VAL A 223 3.64 13.54 -26.00
C VAL A 223 3.15 14.52 -27.07
N LYS A 224 1.96 15.10 -26.86
CA LYS A 224 1.30 16.00 -27.83
C LYS A 224 1.83 17.43 -27.78
N THR A 225 2.23 17.88 -26.60
CA THR A 225 2.69 19.25 -26.37
C THR A 225 3.73 19.27 -25.27
N VAL A 226 4.67 20.23 -25.37
CA VAL A 226 5.67 20.48 -24.33
C VAL A 226 4.96 20.66 -22.99
N THR A 227 5.26 19.76 -22.05
CA THR A 227 4.61 19.80 -20.75
C THR A 227 5.26 20.89 -19.90
N VAL A 228 4.46 21.72 -19.24
CA VAL A 228 4.96 22.80 -18.37
C VAL A 228 5.25 22.31 -16.95
N ASN A 229 6.06 23.05 -16.21
CA ASN A 229 6.38 22.74 -14.80
C ASN A 229 5.10 22.69 -13.95
N GLU A 230 5.12 21.86 -12.89
CA GLU A 230 4.04 21.66 -11.93
C GLU A 230 2.76 21.01 -12.49
N GLN A 231 2.81 20.42 -13.69
CA GLN A 231 1.68 19.71 -14.28
C GLN A 231 1.49 18.31 -13.67
N ALA A 232 0.23 17.97 -13.44
CA ALA A 232 -0.24 16.65 -13.01
C ALA A 232 -0.93 15.86 -14.14
N THR A 233 -0.96 16.45 -15.35
CA THR A 233 -1.52 15.87 -16.56
C THR A 233 -0.48 15.83 -17.68
N ILE A 234 -0.58 14.86 -18.58
CA ILE A 234 0.17 14.78 -19.83
C ILE A 234 -0.83 14.54 -20.94
N ASP A 235 -0.77 15.37 -21.97
CA ASP A 235 -1.52 15.17 -23.20
C ASP A 235 -0.69 14.32 -24.16
N VAL A 236 -1.30 13.25 -24.66
CA VAL A 236 -0.68 12.26 -25.54
C VAL A 236 -1.45 12.23 -26.86
N ASP A 237 -0.73 12.13 -27.96
CA ASP A 237 -1.24 11.95 -29.33
C ASP A 237 -0.70 10.64 -29.93
N ASN A 238 -1.15 10.30 -31.12
CA ASN A 238 -0.79 9.11 -31.88
C ASN A 238 -1.16 7.79 -31.16
N THR A 239 -2.12 7.85 -30.25
CA THR A 239 -2.64 6.67 -29.57
C THR A 239 -3.58 5.88 -30.48
N ALA A 240 -3.96 4.64 -30.13
CA ALA A 240 -4.92 3.90 -30.94
C ALA A 240 -6.32 4.54 -30.95
N ASP A 241 -7.16 4.12 -31.90
CA ASP A 241 -8.57 4.54 -32.00
C ASP A 241 -9.40 4.21 -30.76
N ALA A 242 -9.00 3.18 -30.01
CA ALA A 242 -9.56 2.81 -28.71
C ALA A 242 -8.44 2.59 -27.71
N VAL A 243 -8.33 3.50 -26.73
CA VAL A 243 -7.35 3.43 -25.65
C VAL A 243 -8.08 3.21 -24.34
N VAL A 244 -7.57 2.28 -23.55
CA VAL A 244 -8.04 2.00 -22.19
C VAL A 244 -6.82 1.86 -21.31
N LEU A 245 -6.48 2.91 -20.55
CA LEU A 245 -5.47 2.84 -19.50
C LEU A 245 -6.14 2.60 -18.18
N THR A 246 -5.67 1.61 -17.46
CA THR A 246 -6.15 1.25 -16.13
C THR A 246 -5.40 2.05 -15.07
N ALA A 247 -6.05 2.29 -13.93
CA ALA A 247 -5.39 2.90 -12.79
C ALA A 247 -4.25 1.99 -12.30
N GLY A 248 -3.05 2.56 -12.16
CA GLY A 248 -1.84 1.84 -11.80
C GLY A 248 -0.94 1.45 -12.97
N ASP A 249 -1.34 1.72 -14.23
CA ASP A 249 -0.48 1.52 -15.39
C ASP A 249 0.78 2.38 -15.31
N ILE A 250 1.95 1.75 -15.49
CA ILE A 250 3.25 2.42 -15.44
C ILE A 250 3.73 2.69 -16.86
N PHE A 251 4.20 3.91 -17.11
CA PHE A 251 4.82 4.29 -18.37
C PHE A 251 6.09 5.11 -18.14
N THR A 252 6.97 5.09 -19.13
CA THR A 252 8.17 5.94 -19.20
C THR A 252 8.04 6.87 -20.39
N ILE A 253 8.65 8.05 -20.28
CA ILE A 253 8.72 9.03 -21.35
C ILE A 253 10.18 9.10 -21.79
N ALA A 254 10.44 9.07 -23.10
CA ALA A 254 11.78 9.29 -23.63
C ALA A 254 12.36 10.61 -23.13
N THR A 255 13.69 10.72 -23.06
CA THR A 255 14.45 11.93 -22.65
C THR A 255 14.31 12.37 -21.18
N VAL A 256 13.26 11.96 -20.48
CA VAL A 256 13.01 12.32 -19.08
C VAL A 256 13.70 11.34 -18.13
N ASN A 257 14.87 11.74 -17.59
CA ASN A 257 15.59 10.92 -16.61
C ASN A 257 15.23 11.29 -15.16
N LYS A 258 15.36 10.30 -14.27
CA LYS A 258 15.32 10.48 -12.82
C LYS A 258 16.48 11.35 -12.38
N VAL A 259 16.23 12.16 -11.35
CA VAL A 259 17.26 12.92 -10.65
C VAL A 259 17.28 12.49 -9.20
N ASN A 260 18.47 12.51 -8.61
CA ASN A 260 18.57 12.32 -7.18
C ASN A 260 17.85 13.49 -6.48
N PRO A 261 16.87 13.21 -5.59
CA PRO A 261 16.03 14.25 -5.00
C PRO A 261 16.75 15.18 -4.02
N VAL A 262 17.99 14.88 -3.63
CA VAL A 262 18.82 15.70 -2.74
C VAL A 262 19.86 16.51 -3.53
N SER A 263 20.54 15.88 -4.49
CA SER A 263 21.62 16.54 -5.25
C SER A 263 21.16 17.17 -6.57
N GLY A 264 19.96 16.84 -7.05
CA GLY A 264 19.44 17.30 -8.34
C GLY A 264 20.23 16.82 -9.56
N THR A 265 21.10 15.83 -9.39
CA THR A 265 21.92 15.25 -10.48
C THR A 265 21.16 14.12 -11.16
N SER A 266 21.24 14.05 -12.50
CA SER A 266 20.64 12.96 -13.28
C SER A 266 21.26 11.62 -12.91
N VAL A 267 20.41 10.59 -12.81
CA VAL A 267 20.80 9.20 -12.57
C VAL A 267 20.96 8.44 -13.90
N GLU A 268 20.66 9.08 -15.04
CA GLU A 268 20.71 8.48 -16.40
C GLU A 268 19.75 7.29 -16.61
N GLU A 269 18.79 7.10 -15.70
CA GLU A 269 17.67 6.16 -15.84
C GLU A 269 16.38 6.92 -16.16
N LEU A 270 15.55 6.37 -17.06
CA LEU A 270 14.26 6.97 -17.40
C LEU A 270 13.34 7.04 -16.17
N LYS A 271 12.63 8.15 -16.05
CA LYS A 271 11.63 8.34 -15.00
C LYS A 271 10.36 7.58 -15.34
N GLN A 272 9.85 6.87 -14.34
CA GLN A 272 8.60 6.14 -14.43
C GLN A 272 7.47 6.97 -13.85
N PHE A 273 6.33 6.91 -14.53
CA PHE A 273 5.08 7.57 -14.16
C PHE A 273 3.99 6.52 -14.03
N VAL A 274 2.98 6.81 -13.20
CA VAL A 274 1.81 5.96 -13.02
C VAL A 274 0.53 6.73 -13.34
N SER A 275 -0.38 6.11 -14.09
CA SER A 275 -1.73 6.64 -14.28
C SER A 275 -2.55 6.45 -13.00
N THR A 276 -3.12 7.52 -12.46
CA THR A 276 -3.88 7.46 -11.20
C THR A 276 -5.34 7.12 -11.37
N THR A 277 -5.89 7.34 -12.55
CA THR A 277 -7.29 7.07 -12.89
C THR A 277 -7.35 6.23 -14.16
N GLU A 278 -8.48 5.56 -14.37
CA GLU A 278 -8.75 4.96 -15.66
C GLU A 278 -8.94 6.07 -16.70
N VAL A 279 -8.28 5.93 -17.86
CA VAL A 279 -8.38 6.87 -18.98
C VAL A 279 -8.89 6.09 -20.17
N THR A 280 -10.08 6.43 -20.64
CA THR A 280 -10.63 5.88 -21.87
C THR A 280 -10.69 6.98 -22.92
N GLY A 281 -10.21 6.68 -24.12
CA GLY A 281 -10.09 7.64 -25.20
C GLY A 281 -10.47 7.03 -26.53
N SER A 282 -11.10 7.85 -27.38
CA SER A 282 -11.36 7.56 -28.78
C SER A 282 -10.99 8.78 -29.62
N GLY A 283 -10.18 8.60 -30.67
CA GLY A 283 -9.78 9.70 -31.56
C GLY A 283 -8.31 10.11 -31.48
N ASN A 284 -7.41 9.16 -31.20
CA ASN A 284 -5.94 9.31 -31.25
C ASN A 284 -5.30 10.27 -30.25
N GLU A 285 -6.09 10.90 -29.39
CA GLU A 285 -5.61 11.80 -28.34
C GLU A 285 -6.19 11.43 -26.97
N ILE A 286 -5.37 11.48 -25.93
CA ILE A 286 -5.79 11.27 -24.53
C ILE A 286 -5.06 12.22 -23.58
N THR A 287 -5.71 12.56 -22.47
CA THR A 287 -5.06 13.23 -21.33
C THR A 287 -4.94 12.26 -20.17
N ILE A 288 -3.72 12.04 -19.70
CA ILE A 288 -3.42 11.14 -18.58
C ILE A 288 -3.24 11.95 -17.31
N ILE A 289 -3.84 11.52 -16.20
CA ILE A 289 -3.56 12.09 -14.87
C ILE A 289 -2.47 11.25 -14.20
N GLN A 290 -1.24 11.76 -14.18
CA GLN A 290 -0.07 11.02 -13.72
C GLN A 290 0.42 11.38 -12.31
N LYS A 291 1.09 10.43 -11.68
CA LYS A 291 2.02 10.65 -10.56
C LYS A 291 3.40 10.11 -10.92
N PRO A 292 4.50 10.71 -10.43
CA PRO A 292 4.56 11.95 -9.65
C PRO A 292 4.22 13.17 -10.51
N THR A 293 3.87 14.29 -9.86
CA THR A 293 3.71 15.58 -10.54
C THR A 293 5.05 16.04 -11.11
N ILE A 294 5.02 16.69 -12.25
CA ILE A 294 6.21 17.08 -13.00
C ILE A 294 6.84 18.28 -12.30
N PHE A 295 8.07 18.14 -11.80
CA PHE A 295 8.83 19.24 -11.18
C PHE A 295 10.19 19.37 -11.84
N TYR A 296 10.35 20.43 -12.62
CA TYR A 296 11.55 20.77 -13.36
C TYR A 296 11.94 22.23 -13.14
N ALA A 297 13.23 22.45 -12.85
CA ALA A 297 13.84 23.76 -12.82
C ALA A 297 15.01 23.81 -13.80
N ALA A 298 14.97 24.77 -14.74
CA ALA A 298 16.05 24.99 -15.70
C ALA A 298 17.40 25.36 -15.04
N SER A 299 17.36 25.89 -13.81
CA SER A 299 18.52 26.11 -12.97
C SER A 299 18.52 25.07 -11.84
N LYS A 300 19.53 24.18 -11.83
CA LYS A 300 19.75 23.11 -10.83
C LYS A 300 19.80 23.60 -9.37
N LEU A 301 19.76 24.91 -9.13
CA LEU A 301 19.98 25.57 -7.84
C LEU A 301 18.72 26.11 -7.15
N LEU A 302 17.50 25.98 -7.70
CA LEU A 302 16.35 26.75 -7.18
C LEU A 302 15.08 25.98 -6.82
N GLU A 303 14.96 24.68 -7.07
CA GLU A 303 13.78 23.91 -6.64
C GLU A 303 14.14 22.70 -5.77
N PRO A 304 13.88 22.74 -4.45
CA PRO A 304 14.08 21.62 -3.53
C PRO A 304 13.21 20.38 -3.85
N ARG A 305 12.32 20.50 -4.84
CA ARG A 305 11.37 19.48 -5.28
C ARG A 305 11.68 18.93 -6.67
N LEU A 306 12.81 19.32 -7.27
CA LEU A 306 13.24 18.86 -8.58
C LEU A 306 13.19 17.33 -8.64
N ASN A 307 12.52 16.79 -9.65
CA ASN A 307 12.32 15.36 -9.75
C ASN A 307 12.63 14.80 -11.16
N MET A 308 13.02 15.62 -12.12
CA MET A 308 13.42 15.20 -13.46
C MET A 308 14.49 16.08 -14.08
N SER A 309 15.25 15.52 -15.03
CA SER A 309 16.36 16.19 -15.69
C SER A 309 15.94 17.09 -16.86
N ALA A 310 14.77 16.84 -17.44
CA ALA A 310 14.20 17.56 -18.57
C ALA A 310 12.68 17.51 -18.49
N LEU A 311 11.99 18.48 -19.08
CA LEU A 311 10.55 18.42 -19.30
C LEU A 311 10.25 17.49 -20.49
N PRO A 312 9.12 16.75 -20.48
CA PRO A 312 8.62 16.06 -21.67
C PRO A 312 8.46 17.04 -22.84
N ASP A 313 9.17 16.78 -23.94
CA ASP A 313 9.08 17.56 -25.16
C ASP A 313 7.99 17.01 -26.09
N ASP A 314 7.57 17.81 -27.06
CA ASP A 314 6.70 17.34 -28.14
C ASP A 314 7.36 16.16 -28.88
N GLU A 315 6.55 15.18 -29.29
CA GLU A 315 6.97 13.95 -29.97
C GLU A 315 7.80 12.93 -29.13
N ASP A 316 8.04 13.20 -27.84
CA ASP A 316 8.69 12.22 -26.96
C ASP A 316 7.86 10.93 -26.86
N SER A 317 8.51 9.78 -27.08
CA SER A 317 7.81 8.50 -27.09
C SER A 317 7.48 8.01 -25.68
N LEU A 318 6.28 7.45 -25.53
CA LEU A 318 5.84 6.79 -24.30
C LEU A 318 5.97 5.27 -24.44
N THR A 319 6.53 4.63 -23.41
CA THR A 319 6.58 3.16 -23.33
C THR A 319 5.86 2.69 -22.07
N GLN A 320 4.76 1.95 -22.26
CA GLN A 320 3.98 1.34 -21.18
C GLN A 320 4.61 0.00 -20.75
N LEU A 321 4.54 -0.27 -19.46
CA LEU A 321 4.91 -1.55 -18.87
C LEU A 321 3.74 -2.54 -18.96
N GLY A 322 4.03 -3.79 -19.32
CA GLY A 322 3.00 -4.83 -19.49
C GLY A 322 2.40 -5.34 -18.18
N SER A 323 1.41 -6.23 -18.30
CA SER A 323 0.76 -6.89 -17.16
C SER A 323 1.76 -7.67 -16.30
N HIS A 324 1.60 -7.61 -14.98
CA HIS A 324 2.57 -8.16 -14.03
C HIS A 324 1.95 -8.42 -12.65
N TRP A 325 2.60 -9.30 -11.87
CA TRP A 325 2.38 -9.33 -10.42
C TRP A 325 3.05 -8.13 -9.77
N ALA A 326 2.28 -7.32 -9.03
CA ALA A 326 2.78 -6.12 -8.37
C ALA A 326 3.32 -6.42 -6.98
N ASN A 327 4.44 -7.16 -6.87
CA ASN A 327 5.09 -7.34 -5.57
C ASN A 327 5.56 -5.97 -5.05
N LEU A 328 5.47 -5.73 -3.74
CA LEU A 328 5.64 -4.40 -3.17
C LEU A 328 6.91 -4.30 -2.33
N CYS A 329 7.81 -3.41 -2.70
CA CYS A 329 8.94 -2.99 -1.88
C CYS A 329 8.71 -1.56 -1.39
N PHE A 330 8.88 -1.31 -0.09
CA PHE A 330 8.65 0.02 0.46
C PHE A 330 9.37 0.24 1.77
N GLN A 331 9.60 1.51 2.07
CA GLN A 331 9.93 1.95 3.42
C GLN A 331 8.66 1.97 4.30
N LYS A 332 8.79 1.70 5.60
CA LYS A 332 7.67 1.74 6.57
C LYS A 332 6.73 2.96 6.42
N ASP A 333 7.27 4.14 6.12
CA ASP A 333 6.52 5.41 6.05
C ASP A 333 5.82 5.66 4.69
N THR A 334 6.03 4.79 3.69
CA THR A 334 5.41 4.90 2.36
C THR A 334 3.89 4.84 2.44
N PHE A 335 3.37 3.88 3.22
CA PHE A 335 1.96 3.66 3.43
C PHE A 335 1.60 3.95 4.89
N ALA A 336 0.42 4.51 5.10
CA ALA A 336 -0.16 4.63 6.41
C ALA A 336 -1.50 3.90 6.49
N LEU A 337 -1.64 3.16 7.59
CA LEU A 337 -2.90 2.60 8.05
C LEU A 337 -3.33 3.39 9.29
N CYS A 338 -4.54 3.92 9.24
CA CYS A 338 -5.19 4.52 10.39
C CYS A 338 -6.42 3.69 10.74
N MET A 339 -6.50 3.20 11.98
CA MET A 339 -7.68 2.52 12.51
C MET A 339 -8.24 3.37 13.65
N VAL A 340 -9.55 3.57 13.66
CA VAL A 340 -10.19 4.45 14.67
C VAL A 340 -11.26 3.68 15.42
N PRO A 341 -11.31 3.82 16.75
CA PRO A 341 -12.37 3.25 17.56
C PRO A 341 -13.73 3.85 17.19
N LEU A 342 -14.68 2.98 16.82
CA LEU A 342 -16.07 3.38 16.59
C LEU A 342 -16.77 3.67 17.92
N VAL A 343 -17.56 4.75 17.97
CA VAL A 343 -18.37 5.10 19.14
C VAL A 343 -19.28 3.92 19.52
N MET A 344 -19.35 3.57 20.81
CA MET A 344 -20.26 2.55 21.29
C MET A 344 -21.70 3.11 21.28
N PRO A 345 -22.68 2.41 20.69
CA PRO A 345 -24.05 2.88 20.66
C PRO A 345 -24.67 2.85 22.06
N ASP A 346 -25.42 3.90 22.40
CA ASP A 346 -26.20 3.95 23.63
C ASP A 346 -27.37 2.95 23.52
N GLY A 347 -27.55 2.12 24.54
CA GLY A 347 -28.66 1.17 24.64
C GLY A 347 -28.30 -0.30 24.39
N VAL A 348 -27.08 -0.61 23.96
CA VAL A 348 -26.63 -2.01 23.84
C VAL A 348 -25.93 -2.46 25.13
N SER A 349 -26.48 -3.49 25.77
CA SER A 349 -25.93 -4.04 27.02
C SER A 349 -24.69 -4.92 26.80
N PHE A 350 -24.58 -5.55 25.63
CA PHE A 350 -23.46 -6.39 25.25
C PHE A 350 -22.61 -5.71 24.18
N ALA A 351 -21.73 -4.83 24.63
CA ALA A 351 -20.77 -4.14 23.78
C ALA A 351 -19.38 -4.15 24.44
N ALA A 352 -18.35 -4.32 23.62
CA ALA A 352 -16.97 -4.07 24.02
C ALA A 352 -16.15 -3.59 22.84
N GLN A 353 -15.05 -2.94 23.16
CA GLN A 353 -14.09 -2.47 22.20
C GLN A 353 -12.69 -2.65 22.77
N GLU A 354 -11.78 -3.18 21.97
CA GLU A 354 -10.39 -3.37 22.37
C GLU A 354 -9.48 -2.74 21.30
N ASN A 355 -8.36 -2.18 21.76
CA ASN A 355 -7.32 -1.61 20.92
C ASN A 355 -5.97 -2.20 21.32
N PHE A 356 -5.18 -2.60 20.33
CA PHE A 356 -3.82 -3.07 20.53
C PHE A 356 -2.96 -2.70 19.34
N ASN A 357 -1.82 -2.05 19.63
CA ASN A 357 -0.77 -1.74 18.65
C ASN A 357 -1.28 -1.01 17.39
N GLY A 358 -2.26 -0.11 17.50
CA GLY A 358 -2.78 0.61 16.33
C GLY A 358 -3.90 -0.12 15.57
N ALA A 359 -4.41 -1.23 16.11
CA ALA A 359 -5.53 -1.98 15.57
C ALA A 359 -6.71 -1.98 16.54
N ASN A 360 -7.92 -1.86 16.02
CA ASN A 360 -9.16 -1.79 16.80
C ASN A 360 -10.17 -2.82 16.33
N ILE A 361 -10.92 -3.38 17.29
CA ILE A 361 -12.13 -4.14 16.99
C ILE A 361 -13.22 -3.80 18.00
N ARG A 362 -14.45 -3.66 17.51
CA ARG A 362 -15.66 -3.47 18.29
C ARG A 362 -16.57 -4.68 18.14
N VAL A 363 -17.15 -5.13 19.25
CA VAL A 363 -18.10 -6.25 19.31
C VAL A 363 -19.41 -5.73 19.88
N ILE A 364 -20.51 -6.00 19.20
CA ILE A 364 -21.86 -5.63 19.60
C ILE A 364 -22.76 -6.86 19.45
N LYS A 365 -23.64 -7.08 20.43
CA LYS A 365 -24.70 -8.09 20.35
C LYS A 365 -26.02 -7.47 20.76
N ASP A 366 -27.08 -7.73 20.00
CA ASP A 366 -28.43 -7.32 20.33
C ASP A 366 -29.46 -8.40 19.97
N TYR A 367 -30.65 -8.32 20.57
CA TYR A 367 -31.73 -9.30 20.40
C TYR A 367 -32.87 -8.71 19.57
N ASP A 368 -33.20 -9.38 18.47
CA ASP A 368 -34.36 -9.05 17.65
C ASP A 368 -35.61 -9.80 18.13
N ILE A 369 -36.51 -9.06 18.78
CA ILE A 369 -37.78 -9.57 19.30
C ILE A 369 -38.74 -10.04 18.20
N THR A 370 -38.58 -9.55 16.97
CA THR A 370 -39.51 -9.83 15.86
C THR A 370 -39.30 -11.23 15.32
N TYR A 371 -38.04 -11.64 15.24
CA TYR A 371 -37.64 -12.91 14.63
C TYR A 371 -37.09 -13.93 15.65
N ASP A 372 -37.01 -13.59 16.94
CA ASP A 372 -36.43 -14.42 18.00
C ASP A 372 -34.97 -14.81 17.68
N LYS A 373 -34.16 -13.79 17.39
CA LYS A 373 -32.76 -13.96 16.97
C LYS A 373 -31.80 -13.09 17.76
N GLU A 374 -30.64 -13.66 18.11
CA GLU A 374 -29.50 -12.91 18.61
C GLU A 374 -28.58 -12.54 17.46
N VAL A 375 -28.39 -11.23 17.21
CA VAL A 375 -27.51 -10.71 16.17
C VAL A 375 -26.21 -10.25 16.80
N ILE A 376 -25.09 -10.74 16.28
CA ILE A 376 -23.74 -10.43 16.76
C ILE A 376 -22.94 -9.83 15.61
N ARG A 377 -22.22 -8.75 15.89
CA ARG A 377 -21.47 -7.99 14.91
C ARG A 377 -20.08 -7.63 15.40
N LEU A 378 -19.09 -7.82 14.53
CA LEU A 378 -17.72 -7.37 14.68
C LEU A 378 -17.46 -6.23 13.69
N ASP A 379 -16.90 -5.13 14.17
CA ASP A 379 -16.58 -3.95 13.37
C ASP A 379 -15.14 -3.51 13.52
N SER A 380 -14.56 -3.04 12.42
CA SER A 380 -13.31 -2.32 12.36
C SER A 380 -13.47 -1.15 11.38
N LEU A 381 -13.12 0.06 11.82
CA LEU A 381 -13.11 1.27 10.99
C LEU A 381 -11.66 1.64 10.70
N TYR A 382 -11.31 1.74 9.41
CA TYR A 382 -9.95 2.02 8.97
C TYR A 382 -9.90 2.82 7.68
N GLY A 383 -8.71 3.36 7.39
CA GLY A 383 -8.38 4.05 6.15
C GLY A 383 -6.93 3.78 5.75
N TRP A 384 -6.71 3.60 4.45
CA TRP A 384 -5.39 3.41 3.86
C TRP A 384 -5.00 4.63 3.02
N LYS A 385 -3.74 5.05 3.12
CA LYS A 385 -3.20 6.10 2.26
C LYS A 385 -1.72 5.88 1.95
N THR A 386 -1.35 6.13 0.69
CA THR A 386 0.05 6.27 0.29
C THR A 386 0.51 7.70 0.58
N ILE A 387 1.45 7.88 1.51
CA ILE A 387 1.96 9.20 1.94
C ILE A 387 3.12 9.65 1.03
N TYR A 388 4.07 8.74 0.82
CA TYR A 388 5.29 8.97 0.05
C TYR A 388 5.40 7.91 -1.06
N PRO A 389 4.68 8.06 -2.18
CA PRO A 389 4.75 7.10 -3.29
C PRO A 389 6.17 6.91 -3.84
N GLU A 390 7.04 7.91 -3.69
CA GLU A 390 8.46 7.86 -4.06
C GLU A 390 9.29 6.87 -3.23
N MET A 391 8.86 6.55 -2.01
CA MET A 391 9.54 5.62 -1.11
C MET A 391 9.09 4.16 -1.30
N GLY A 392 8.30 3.88 -2.34
CA GLY A 392 7.89 2.54 -2.73
C GLY A 392 8.33 2.21 -4.15
N ALA A 393 8.47 0.92 -4.43
CA ALA A 393 8.75 0.35 -5.73
C ALA A 393 7.98 -0.96 -5.92
N ARG A 394 7.58 -1.26 -7.15
CA ARG A 394 6.97 -2.54 -7.54
C ARG A 394 8.05 -3.46 -8.08
N LEU A 395 8.17 -4.65 -7.52
CA LEU A 395 8.97 -5.72 -8.11
C LEU A 395 8.06 -6.54 -9.03
N LEU A 396 8.26 -6.41 -10.33
CA LEU A 396 7.44 -7.06 -11.35
C LEU A 396 7.63 -8.58 -11.30
N GLY A 397 6.54 -9.34 -11.51
CA GLY A 397 6.62 -10.80 -11.54
C GLY A 397 5.61 -11.54 -12.38
#